data_AF-A0A0J1HGL8-F1
#
_entry.id   AF-A0A0J1HGL8-F1
#
_cell.length_a   1.000
_cell.length_b   1.000
_cell.length_c   1.000
_cell.angle_alpha   90.00
_cell.angle_beta   90.00
_cell.angle_gamma   90.00
#
_symmetry.space_group_name_H-M   'P 1'
#
loop_
_entity.id
_entity.type
_entity.pdbx_description
1 polymer ?
#
loop_
_entity_poly.entity_id
_entity_poly.type
_entity_poly.pdbx_seq_one_letter_code
_entity_poly.pdbx_strand_id
1 'polypeptide(L)' 'MSNIIESASIDDIALYLQREEGLDAKQARKQAQQVIDGFLDMQEKGLIKGWYFDEQSHLELLPSDNALKIIANQK' A
#
# COMPACT_ATOMS: atom_id res chain seq x y z
N MET A 1 -2.53 6.40 -21.43
CA MET A 1 -3.64 6.85 -20.59
C MET A 1 -3.97 5.73 -19.62
N SER A 2 -3.50 5.83 -18.37
CA SER A 2 -4.06 5.13 -17.21
C SER A 2 -3.81 6.01 -15.98
N ASN A 3 -4.77 6.92 -15.78
CA ASN A 3 -5.04 7.58 -14.52
C ASN A 3 -5.46 6.49 -13.53
N ILE A 4 -4.66 6.14 -12.52
CA ILE A 4 -5.21 5.43 -11.35
C ILE A 4 -4.50 5.96 -10.09
N ILE A 5 -5.02 7.10 -9.59
CA ILE A 5 -4.81 7.56 -8.21
C ILE A 5 -6.07 7.17 -7.43
N GLU A 6 -6.46 5.91 -7.53
CA GLU A 6 -7.48 5.32 -6.66
C GLU A 6 -6.75 4.23 -5.91
N SER A 7 -6.53 4.46 -4.60
CA SER A 7 -5.81 3.54 -3.73
C SER A 7 -6.20 2.10 -4.03
N ALA A 8 -5.20 1.23 -4.16
CA ALA A 8 -5.43 -0.17 -4.51
C ALA A 8 -6.53 -0.77 -3.64
N SER A 9 -7.55 -1.35 -4.28
CA SER A 9 -8.68 -1.92 -3.57
C SER A 9 -8.25 -3.18 -2.80
N ILE A 10 -9.04 -3.55 -1.80
CA ILE A 10 -8.81 -4.78 -1.03
C ILE A 10 -8.71 -6.02 -1.92
N ASP A 11 -9.49 -6.08 -3.01
CA ASP A 11 -9.47 -7.18 -3.95
C ASP A 11 -8.16 -7.20 -4.78
N ASP A 12 -7.60 -6.05 -5.15
CA ASP A 12 -6.29 -5.98 -5.84
C ASP A 12 -5.14 -6.39 -4.92
N ILE A 13 -5.15 -5.92 -3.66
CA ILE A 13 -4.16 -6.31 -2.65
C ILE A 13 -4.30 -7.81 -2.33
N ALA A 14 -5.52 -8.34 -2.26
CA ALA A 14 -5.74 -9.77 -2.07
C ALA A 14 -5.24 -10.58 -3.26
N LEU A 15 -5.42 -10.12 -4.50
CA LEU A 15 -4.88 -10.79 -5.69
C LEU A 15 -3.35 -10.78 -5.69
N TYR A 16 -2.74 -9.66 -5.30
CA TYR A 16 -1.30 -9.54 -5.13
C TYR A 16 -0.76 -10.55 -4.11
N LEU A 17 -1.36 -10.60 -2.91
CA LEU A 17 -0.97 -11.53 -1.85
C LEU A 17 -1.20 -13.01 -2.22
N GLN A 18 -2.24 -13.31 -3.00
CA GLN A 18 -2.41 -14.67 -3.55
C GLN A 18 -1.27 -15.06 -4.48
N ARG A 19 -0.78 -14.13 -5.30
CA ARG A 19 0.30 -14.38 -6.26
C ARG A 19 1.66 -14.47 -5.60
N GLU A 20 1.95 -13.56 -4.67
CA GLU A 20 3.26 -13.48 -3.98
C GLU A 20 3.43 -14.57 -2.91
N GLU A 21 2.41 -14.80 -2.09
CA GLU A 21 2.50 -15.73 -0.95
C GLU A 21 1.81 -17.07 -1.20
N GLY A 22 1.15 -17.26 -2.35
CA GLY A 22 0.42 -18.50 -2.67
C GLY A 22 -0.77 -18.75 -1.76
N LEU A 23 -1.37 -17.68 -1.21
CA LEU A 23 -2.45 -17.75 -0.25
C LEU A 23 -3.78 -18.15 -0.91
N ASP A 24 -4.66 -18.77 -0.13
CA ASP A 24 -6.07 -18.95 -0.52
C ASP A 24 -6.79 -17.60 -0.57
N ALA A 25 -7.75 -17.44 -1.49
CA ALA A 25 -8.51 -16.20 -1.68
C ALA A 25 -9.10 -15.63 -0.37
N LYS A 26 -9.57 -16.50 0.54
CA LYS A 26 -10.13 -16.07 1.82
C LYS A 26 -9.05 -15.56 2.79
N GLN A 27 -7.89 -16.20 2.81
CA GLN A 27 -6.75 -15.77 3.60
C GLN A 27 -6.16 -14.48 3.05
N ALA A 28 -5.99 -14.39 1.73
CA ALA A 28 -5.45 -13.20 1.09
C ALA A 28 -6.34 -11.98 1.27
N ARG A 29 -7.67 -12.11 1.21
CA ARG A 29 -8.59 -11.00 1.52
C ARG A 29 -8.48 -10.56 2.97
N LYS A 30 -8.32 -11.50 3.91
CA LYS A 30 -8.10 -11.19 5.32
C LYS A 30 -6.79 -10.44 5.53
N GLN A 31 -5.70 -10.92 4.92
CA GLN A 31 -4.40 -10.26 4.99
C GLN A 31 -4.43 -8.89 4.32
N ALA A 32 -5.06 -8.76 3.15
CA ALA A 32 -5.25 -7.49 2.47
C ALA A 32 -5.97 -6.46 3.34
N GLN A 33 -6.99 -6.88 4.11
CA GLN A 33 -7.64 -6.00 5.08
C GLN A 33 -6.68 -5.51 6.16
N GLN A 34 -5.81 -6.39 6.69
CA GLN A 34 -4.80 -6.02 7.69
C GLN A 34 -3.73 -5.07 7.12
N VAL A 35 -3.33 -5.28 5.86
CA VAL A 35 -2.41 -4.41 5.14
C VAL A 35 -3.01 -3.02 4.98
N ILE A 36 -4.27 -2.91 4.53
CA ILE A 36 -4.98 -1.63 4.41
C ILE A 36 -5.10 -0.95 5.78
N ASP A 37 -5.43 -1.68 6.83
CA ASP A 37 -5.54 -1.14 8.19
C ASP A 37 -4.21 -0.53 8.65
N GLY A 38 -3.09 -1.22 8.38
CA GLY A 38 -1.75 -0.70 8.62
C GLY A 38 -1.41 0.54 7.79
N PHE A 39 -1.85 0.58 6.52
CA PHE A 39 -1.65 1.75 5.66
C PHE A 39 -2.46 2.96 6.15
N LEU A 40 -3.68 2.75 6.62
CA LEU A 40 -4.50 3.80 7.22
C LEU A 40 -3.83 4.35 8.48
N ASP A 41 -3.32 3.49 9.38
CA ASP A 41 -2.56 3.93 10.56
C ASP A 41 -1.31 4.74 10.18
N MET A 42 -0.56 4.30 9.16
CA MET A 42 0.59 5.04 8.65
C MET A 42 0.20 6.38 8.02
N GLN A 43 -0.96 6.44 7.36
CA GLN A 43 -1.50 7.67 6.78
C GLN A 43 -1.95 8.64 7.86
N GLU A 44 -2.63 8.17 8.91
CA GLU A 44 -3.03 8.97 10.07
C GLU A 44 -1.81 9.53 10.83
N LYS A 45 -0.72 8.76 10.89
CA LYS A 45 0.57 9.21 11.44
C LYS A 45 1.32 10.20 10.53
N GLY A 46 0.82 10.46 9.33
CA GLY A 46 1.46 11.33 8.34
C GLY A 46 2.76 10.76 7.78
N LEU A 47 2.94 9.43 7.82
CA LEU A 47 4.10 8.74 7.26
C LEU A 47 3.94 8.53 5.75
N ILE A 48 2.75 8.10 5.33
CA ILE A 48 2.38 7.93 3.92
C ILE A 48 1.19 8.83 3.59
N LYS A 49 1.00 9.14 2.32
CA LYS A 49 -0.17 9.86 1.79
C LYS A 49 -1.13 8.93 1.03
N GLY A 50 -0.72 7.69 0.81
CA GLY A 50 -1.49 6.66 0.13
C GLY A 50 -0.61 5.48 -0.26
N TRP A 51 -1.18 4.54 -1.00
CA TRP A 51 -0.53 3.37 -1.56
C TRP A 51 -1.05 3.12 -2.97
N TYR A 52 -0.23 2.55 -3.84
CA TYR A 52 -0.55 2.31 -5.25
C TYR A 52 0.15 1.05 -5.77
N PHE A 53 -0.31 0.55 -6.92
CA PHE A 53 0.42 -0.46 -7.66
C PHE A 53 1.30 0.21 -8.71
N ASP A 54 2.60 -0.05 -8.66
CA ASP A 54 3.57 0.41 -9.67
C ASP A 54 3.32 -0.28 -11.03
N GLU A 55 4.00 0.19 -12.08
CA GLU A 55 4.00 -0.44 -13.41
C GLU A 55 4.36 -1.93 -13.38
N GLN A 56 5.13 -2.37 -12.37
CA GLN A 56 5.45 -3.79 -12.16
C GLN A 56 4.37 -4.58 -11.41
N SER A 57 3.20 -3.98 -11.15
CA SER A 57 2.13 -4.56 -10.30
C SER A 57 2.60 -4.85 -8.86
N HIS A 58 3.58 -4.10 -8.37
CA HIS A 58 4.06 -4.18 -7.00
C HIS A 58 3.37 -3.14 -6.12
N LEU A 59 2.96 -3.54 -4.92
CA LEU A 59 2.31 -2.65 -3.97
C LEU A 59 3.36 -1.71 -3.36
N GLU A 60 3.30 -0.44 -3.74
CA GLU A 60 4.19 0.59 -3.25
C GLU A 60 3.46 1.59 -2.34
N LEU A 61 4.22 2.11 -1.37
CA LEU A 61 3.76 3.13 -0.44
C LEU A 61 4.16 4.50 -0.96
N LEU A 62 3.21 5.43 -0.97
CA LEU A 62 3.47 6.80 -1.36
C LEU A 62 3.80 7.61 -0.10
N PRO A 63 5.09 7.97 0.15
CA PRO A 63 5.47 8.68 1.37
C PRO A 63 4.86 10.08 1.42
N SER A 64 4.46 10.51 2.62
CA SER A 64 4.02 11.88 2.86
C SER A 64 5.21 12.85 2.86
N ASP A 65 4.98 14.10 2.46
CA ASP A 65 5.99 15.17 2.47
C ASP A 65 6.62 15.38 3.86
N ASN A 66 5.88 15.04 4.92
CA ASN A 66 6.38 15.04 6.29
C ASN A 66 7.43 13.95 6.54
N ALA A 67 7.25 12.74 6.01
CA ALA A 67 8.23 11.66 6.11
C ALA A 67 9.52 11.99 5.33
N LEU A 68 9.39 12.60 4.15
CA LEU A 68 10.54 13.07 3.36
C LEU A 68 11.39 14.11 4.12
N LYS A 69 10.75 15.00 4.91
CA LYS A 69 11.48 15.94 5.78
C LYS A 69 12.22 15.25 6.92
N ILE A 70 11.65 14.20 7.52
CA ILE A 70 12.32 13.42 8.58
C ILE A 70 13.58 12.74 8.04
N ILE A 71 13.52 12.19 6.82
CA ILE A 71 14.67 11.53 6.17
C ILE A 71 15.72 12.57 5.72
N ALA A 72 15.29 13.72 5.22
CA ALA A 72 16.20 14.78 4.76
C ALA A 72 16.95 15.49 5.89
N ASN A 73 16.41 15.48 7.12
CA ASN A 73 16.98 16.19 8.27
C ASN A 73 17.93 15.33 9.13
N GLN A 74 18.36 14.15 8.63
CA GLN A 74 19.41 13.32 9.25
C GLN A 74 20.81 13.50 8.60
N LYS A 75 21.06 14.64 7.94
CA LYS A 75 22.38 14.98 7.40
C LYS A 75 23.11 16.01 8.23
#